data_AF-A0A7X8YF10-F1
#
_entry.id   AF-A0A7X8YF10-F1
#
_cell.length_a   1.000
_cell.length_b   1.000
_cell.length_c   1.000
_cell.angle_alpha   90.00
_cell.angle_beta   90.00
_cell.angle_gamma   90.00
#
_symmetry.space_group_name_H-M   'P 1'
#
loop_
_entity.id
_entity.type
_entity.pdbx_description
1 polymer ?
#
loop_
_entity_poly.entity_id
_entity_poly.type
_entity_poly.pdbx_seq_one_letter_code
_entity_poly.pdbx_strand_id
1 'polypeptide(L)'
;MTSTATAPIVELAASIADDYDSDTIVILGKGPSADSVSSRAFQGNLVIGINDAERIQPVDVTIFHEEWVADSLKDDGLRSKAYITSIENFQAPGHQVVNLPYKSLSNDQEDIMLSRFQNRDEIAIEEAMFLTALEVARTVADHKGKTQTVYMVGFDFTPSEGNARAANTQFTPQLTSHRKAGVELQQYILRNALYVLEDSNLDVHHVGTHEFSDLTTEALNEKFHVTVKEQEKLSPEDEDLEIPTVEVTAEITTNHFGDLDRLEKLVRAAHSAGADWVKVQKRDVEHFYTPEQLAAPYKSPFGSTFGDYRHQLELDKEGFKFLDELTKDLGIKWFASVLDKPSFEWMMEELDIPLVKLPSTISRKTDYLEYVANNYTGSLVISTGMTDKEYEDWLLETFTKQDTLYLLHCNSAYPTPDEHTNIGVVRHYAQLAEQQASKPGPRVVPGYSSHDFGWMASALAVAAGAGMVEKHVKLGNTEWAHFDAVAVDLTTDAFKEYVDAVRKAQIHVGSTEKKITASEHHKY
;
A
#
# COMPACT_ATOMS: atom_id res chain seq x y z
N MET A 1 5.78 3.69 52.41
CA MET A 1 4.39 3.23 52.43
C MET A 1 3.85 3.49 51.04
N THR A 2 3.83 2.49 50.17
CA THR A 2 3.26 2.63 48.83
C THR A 2 1.76 2.90 48.97
N SER A 3 1.31 3.98 48.33
CA SER A 3 -0.10 4.39 48.25
C SER A 3 -0.97 3.20 47.83
N THR A 4 -2.09 2.97 48.52
CA THR A 4 -3.06 1.89 48.21
C THR A 4 -3.68 2.01 46.82
N ALA A 5 -3.48 3.14 46.13
CA ALA A 5 -4.01 3.40 44.80
C ALA A 5 -3.18 2.78 43.66
N THR A 6 -1.89 2.47 43.86
CA THR A 6 -1.00 1.97 42.79
C THR A 6 -0.86 0.45 42.74
N ALA A 7 -1.26 -0.25 43.80
CA ALA A 7 -1.13 -1.71 43.93
C ALA A 7 -1.73 -2.50 42.75
N PRO A 8 -2.92 -2.17 42.21
CA PRO A 8 -3.50 -2.92 41.09
C PRO A 8 -2.66 -2.84 39.80
N ILE A 9 -2.02 -1.70 39.54
CA ILE A 9 -1.16 -1.51 38.37
C ILE A 9 0.18 -2.21 38.57
N VAL A 10 0.72 -2.23 39.79
CA VAL A 10 1.92 -2.99 40.13
C VAL A 10 1.69 -4.49 39.95
N GLU A 11 0.55 -5.02 40.42
CA GLU A 11 0.19 -6.44 40.23
C GLU A 11 -0.02 -6.79 38.76
N LEU A 12 -0.71 -5.92 38.00
CA LEU A 12 -0.87 -6.09 36.56
C LEU A 12 0.49 -6.08 35.84
N ALA A 13 1.32 -5.07 36.11
CA ALA A 13 2.65 -4.92 35.51
C ALA A 13 3.51 -6.15 35.78
N ALA A 14 3.53 -6.68 37.01
CA ALA A 14 4.24 -7.90 37.34
C ALA A 14 3.73 -9.10 36.51
N SER A 15 2.40 -9.26 36.41
CA SER A 15 1.79 -10.39 35.69
C SER A 15 2.07 -10.39 34.18
N ILE A 16 2.17 -9.22 33.55
CA ILE A 16 2.40 -9.09 32.10
C ILE A 16 3.88 -8.97 31.76
N ALA A 17 4.71 -8.44 32.66
CA ALA A 17 6.14 -8.24 32.42
C ALA A 17 6.89 -9.57 32.32
N ASP A 18 6.50 -10.54 33.12
CA ASP A 18 7.16 -11.86 33.21
C ASP A 18 6.89 -12.74 31.97
N ASP A 19 5.89 -12.40 31.15
CA ASP A 19 5.58 -13.08 29.88
C ASP A 19 6.59 -12.76 28.75
N TYR A 20 7.39 -11.68 28.91
CA TYR A 20 8.21 -11.13 27.85
C TYR A 20 9.68 -10.99 28.26
N ASP A 21 10.56 -11.74 27.59
CA ASP A 21 12.02 -11.63 27.76
C ASP A 21 12.59 -10.32 27.20
N SER A 22 11.87 -9.68 26.27
CA SER A 22 12.25 -8.41 25.63
C SER A 22 12.21 -7.23 26.60
N ASP A 23 13.10 -6.27 26.38
CA ASP A 23 13.09 -4.95 27.05
C ASP A 23 12.31 -3.89 26.27
N THR A 24 11.61 -4.32 25.22
CA THR A 24 10.84 -3.44 24.36
C THR A 24 9.36 -3.44 24.74
N ILE A 25 8.79 -2.26 24.83
CA ILE A 25 7.35 -2.01 24.97
C ILE A 25 6.89 -1.18 23.77
N VAL A 26 5.73 -1.51 23.20
CA VAL A 26 5.11 -0.71 22.15
C VAL A 26 3.82 -0.11 22.69
N ILE A 27 3.69 1.22 22.67
CA ILE A 27 2.44 1.90 22.99
C ILE A 27 1.73 2.21 21.68
N LEU A 28 0.51 1.71 21.51
CA LEU A 28 -0.26 1.78 20.27
C LEU A 28 -1.46 2.73 20.40
N GLY A 29 -1.40 3.82 19.66
CA GLY A 29 -2.50 4.74 19.38
C GLY A 29 -3.28 4.35 18.12
N LYS A 30 -4.09 5.29 17.61
CA LYS A 30 -4.99 5.07 16.45
C LYS A 30 -4.69 5.96 15.25
N GLY A 31 -3.59 6.70 15.28
CA GLY A 31 -3.17 7.53 14.17
C GLY A 31 -2.64 6.70 12.98
N PRO A 32 -2.54 7.30 11.78
CA PRO A 32 -2.11 6.63 10.55
C PRO A 32 -0.79 5.86 10.63
N SER A 33 0.17 6.27 11.48
CA SER A 33 1.44 5.53 11.62
C SER A 33 1.23 4.10 12.16
N ALA A 34 0.15 3.84 12.89
CA ALA A 34 -0.20 2.50 13.34
C ALA A 34 -0.44 1.52 12.17
N ASP A 35 -1.00 2.00 11.06
CA ASP A 35 -1.24 1.18 9.87
C ASP A 35 0.07 0.93 9.06
N SER A 36 1.07 1.79 9.24
CA SER A 36 2.34 1.74 8.50
C SER A 36 3.43 0.95 9.21
N VAL A 37 3.25 0.61 10.49
CA VAL A 37 4.20 -0.22 11.25
C VAL A 37 3.89 -1.71 11.06
N SER A 38 4.92 -2.47 10.67
CA SER A 38 4.87 -3.92 10.47
C SER A 38 4.42 -4.64 11.74
N SER A 39 3.56 -5.66 11.59
CA SER A 39 3.11 -6.52 12.70
C SER A 39 4.28 -7.16 13.49
N ARG A 40 5.47 -7.25 12.89
CA ARG A 40 6.70 -7.73 13.53
C ARG A 40 7.20 -6.84 14.66
N ALA A 41 6.97 -5.53 14.61
CA ALA A 41 7.37 -4.61 15.69
C ALA A 41 6.67 -4.94 17.02
N PHE A 42 5.49 -5.56 16.93
CA PHE A 42 4.67 -5.96 18.07
C PHE A 42 4.92 -7.40 18.53
N GLN A 43 5.55 -8.25 17.71
CA GLN A 43 5.76 -9.67 18.04
C GLN A 43 6.84 -9.84 19.10
N GLY A 44 6.51 -10.58 20.17
CA GLY A 44 7.47 -10.89 21.25
C GLY A 44 7.80 -9.70 22.17
N ASN A 45 7.10 -8.59 22.03
CA ASN A 45 7.21 -7.39 22.86
C ASN A 45 5.89 -7.15 23.60
N LEU A 46 5.95 -6.46 24.74
CA LEU A 46 4.74 -6.04 25.45
C LEU A 46 4.05 -4.91 24.69
N VAL A 47 2.75 -5.04 24.39
CA VAL A 47 2.00 -4.01 23.65
C VAL A 47 0.89 -3.42 24.51
N ILE A 48 0.88 -2.09 24.65
CA ILE A 48 -0.12 -1.33 25.41
C ILE A 48 -0.93 -0.47 24.44
N GLY A 49 -2.19 -0.82 24.20
CA GLY A 49 -3.12 -0.07 23.37
C GLY A 49 -3.93 0.97 24.16
N ILE A 50 -4.29 2.07 23.51
CA ILE A 50 -5.25 3.06 24.04
C ILE A 50 -6.57 3.05 23.26
N ASN A 51 -7.69 3.32 23.92
CA ASN A 51 -9.05 3.14 23.39
C ASN A 51 -9.25 1.74 22.80
N ASP A 52 -9.83 1.66 21.61
CA ASP A 52 -10.04 0.45 20.84
C ASP A 52 -8.87 0.13 19.89
N ALA A 53 -7.65 0.58 20.18
CA ALA A 53 -6.46 0.31 19.35
C ALA A 53 -6.18 -1.18 19.14
N GLU A 54 -6.66 -2.05 20.03
CA GLU A 54 -6.57 -3.51 19.85
C GLU A 54 -7.29 -4.06 18.59
N ARG A 55 -8.12 -3.22 17.96
CA ARG A 55 -8.75 -3.52 16.66
C ARG A 55 -7.75 -3.43 15.50
N ILE A 56 -6.71 -2.60 15.64
CA ILE A 56 -5.65 -2.42 14.64
C ILE A 56 -4.70 -3.63 14.70
N GLN A 57 -4.19 -3.92 15.89
CA GLN A 57 -3.29 -5.03 16.15
C GLN A 57 -3.59 -5.58 17.55
N PRO A 58 -3.54 -6.92 17.78
CA PRO A 58 -3.69 -7.46 19.13
C PRO A 58 -2.68 -6.83 20.09
N VAL A 59 -3.16 -6.36 21.24
CA VAL A 59 -2.33 -5.78 22.31
C VAL A 59 -2.45 -6.62 23.58
N ASP A 60 -1.56 -6.42 24.54
CA ASP A 60 -1.62 -7.10 25.84
C ASP A 60 -2.52 -6.36 26.82
N VAL A 61 -2.43 -5.04 26.82
CA VAL A 61 -3.17 -4.16 27.74
C VAL A 61 -3.92 -3.11 26.94
N THR A 62 -5.22 -2.98 27.16
CA THR A 62 -6.04 -1.91 26.56
C THR A 62 -6.49 -0.90 27.63
N ILE A 63 -6.24 0.39 27.39
CA ILE A 63 -6.56 1.49 28.31
C ILE A 63 -7.66 2.39 27.72
N PHE A 64 -8.78 2.58 28.42
CA PHE A 64 -9.87 3.44 27.92
C PHE A 64 -10.79 3.93 29.05
N HIS A 65 -11.47 5.07 28.86
CA HIS A 65 -12.44 5.60 29.83
C HIS A 65 -13.85 5.82 29.26
N GLU A 66 -14.00 5.82 27.94
CA GLU A 66 -15.25 6.15 27.27
C GLU A 66 -16.20 4.95 27.17
N GLU A 67 -17.49 5.16 27.48
CA GLU A 67 -18.51 4.09 27.42
C GLU A 67 -18.65 3.48 26.03
N TRP A 68 -18.55 4.30 24.98
CA TRP A 68 -18.64 3.83 23.61
C TRP A 68 -17.49 2.88 23.24
N VAL A 69 -16.32 3.01 23.88
CA VAL A 69 -15.20 2.07 23.70
C VAL A 69 -15.55 0.74 24.37
N ALA A 70 -16.10 0.75 25.59
CA ALA A 70 -16.54 -0.49 26.25
C ALA A 70 -17.51 -1.30 25.38
N ASP A 71 -18.45 -0.63 24.75
CA ASP A 71 -19.43 -1.27 23.87
C ASP A 71 -18.75 -1.81 22.61
N SER A 72 -17.90 -0.99 21.97
CA SER A 72 -17.15 -1.40 20.77
C SER A 72 -16.27 -2.62 21.01
N LEU A 73 -15.58 -2.71 22.15
CA LEU A 73 -14.71 -3.83 22.48
C LEU A 73 -15.49 -5.13 22.74
N LYS A 74 -16.70 -5.02 23.30
CA LYS A 74 -17.59 -6.17 23.51
C LYS A 74 -18.14 -6.70 22.19
N ASP A 75 -18.52 -5.81 21.29
CA ASP A 75 -19.10 -6.16 19.98
C ASP A 75 -18.09 -6.87 19.07
N ASP A 76 -16.84 -6.39 19.03
CA ASP A 76 -15.77 -6.93 18.17
C ASP A 76 -14.97 -8.08 18.81
N GLY A 77 -15.26 -8.39 20.07
CA GLY A 77 -14.60 -9.39 20.88
C GLY A 77 -13.33 -8.89 21.57
N LEU A 78 -13.21 -9.21 22.86
CA LEU A 78 -12.09 -8.84 23.73
C LEU A 78 -10.80 -9.58 23.31
N ARG A 79 -9.74 -8.85 22.94
CA ARG A 79 -8.48 -9.42 22.44
C ARG A 79 -7.30 -9.24 23.39
N SER A 80 -7.33 -8.21 24.24
CA SER A 80 -6.28 -7.91 25.21
C SER A 80 -6.26 -8.87 26.38
N LYS A 81 -5.09 -9.15 26.95
CA LYS A 81 -4.96 -9.92 28.20
C LYS A 81 -5.55 -9.18 29.40
N ALA A 82 -5.40 -7.85 29.41
CA ALA A 82 -5.89 -6.99 30.47
C ALA A 82 -6.51 -5.69 29.95
N TYR A 83 -7.43 -5.13 30.74
CA TYR A 83 -8.10 -3.88 30.46
C TYR A 83 -7.96 -2.93 31.65
N ILE A 84 -7.55 -1.70 31.40
CA ILE A 84 -7.48 -0.63 32.38
C ILE A 84 -8.57 0.38 32.03
N THR A 85 -9.56 0.56 32.91
CA THR A 85 -10.70 1.44 32.63
C THR A 85 -11.25 2.13 33.86
N SER A 86 -11.91 3.28 33.67
CA SER A 86 -12.67 3.96 34.73
C SER A 86 -14.13 3.51 34.81
N ILE A 87 -14.57 2.66 33.88
CA ILE A 87 -15.94 2.17 33.84
C ILE A 87 -16.12 1.06 34.88
N GLU A 88 -16.76 1.40 36.00
CA GLU A 88 -16.94 0.51 37.16
C GLU A 88 -17.57 -0.85 36.82
N ASN A 89 -18.46 -0.88 35.81
CA ASN A 89 -19.22 -2.08 35.42
C ASN A 89 -18.67 -2.79 34.18
N PHE A 90 -17.45 -2.48 33.74
CA PHE A 90 -16.85 -3.20 32.62
C PHE A 90 -16.49 -4.63 33.04
N GLN A 91 -16.99 -5.61 32.29
CA GLN A 91 -16.76 -7.02 32.54
C GLN A 91 -16.03 -7.62 31.34
N ALA A 92 -14.90 -8.26 31.58
CA ALA A 92 -14.10 -8.95 30.57
C ALA A 92 -13.83 -10.40 31.04
N PRO A 93 -14.79 -11.33 30.83
CA PRO A 93 -14.65 -12.70 31.33
C PRO A 93 -13.39 -13.38 30.79
N GLY A 94 -12.51 -13.85 31.69
CA GLY A 94 -11.25 -14.48 31.31
C GLY A 94 -10.07 -13.52 31.11
N HIS A 95 -10.28 -12.22 31.31
CA HIS A 95 -9.26 -11.18 31.21
C HIS A 95 -9.13 -10.43 32.54
N GLN A 96 -7.97 -9.84 32.81
CA GLN A 96 -7.78 -9.01 33.98
C GLN A 96 -8.39 -7.62 33.76
N VAL A 97 -9.12 -7.08 34.73
CA VAL A 97 -9.67 -5.71 34.67
C VAL A 97 -9.13 -4.92 35.85
N VAL A 98 -8.49 -3.80 35.58
CA VAL A 98 -8.01 -2.84 36.58
C VAL A 98 -8.84 -1.57 36.48
N ASN A 99 -9.52 -1.21 37.58
CA ASN A 99 -10.31 0.00 37.61
C ASN A 99 -9.48 1.16 38.17
N LEU A 100 -9.38 2.27 37.41
CA LEU A 100 -8.67 3.48 37.82
C LEU A 100 -9.57 4.71 37.67
N PRO A 101 -9.43 5.72 38.54
CA PRO A 101 -10.18 6.97 38.38
C PRO A 101 -9.76 7.66 37.07
N TYR A 102 -10.74 8.20 36.34
CA TYR A 102 -10.48 9.06 35.17
C TYR A 102 -10.39 10.52 35.60
N LYS A 103 -9.41 11.24 35.07
CA LYS A 103 -9.18 12.68 35.31
C LYS A 103 -9.26 13.39 33.96
N SER A 104 -10.33 14.16 33.78
CA SER A 104 -10.54 14.96 32.58
C SER A 104 -9.72 16.25 32.60
N LEU A 105 -9.45 16.78 31.42
CA LEU A 105 -8.64 17.98 31.24
C LEU A 105 -9.54 19.24 31.25
N SER A 106 -9.25 20.16 32.17
CA SER A 106 -9.78 21.54 32.13
C SER A 106 -8.63 22.53 31.93
N ASN A 107 -8.91 23.71 31.36
CA ASN A 107 -7.92 24.68 30.88
C ASN A 107 -6.83 25.13 31.90
N ASP A 108 -7.02 24.85 33.21
CA ASP A 108 -6.07 25.21 34.28
C ASP A 108 -5.34 23.98 34.89
N GLN A 109 -5.45 22.78 34.29
CA GLN A 109 -5.00 21.51 34.89
C GLN A 109 -3.90 20.75 34.12
N GLU A 110 -3.36 21.29 33.04
CA GLU A 110 -2.24 20.67 32.29
C GLU A 110 -1.00 20.45 33.17
N ASP A 111 -0.59 21.47 33.91
CA ASP A 111 0.51 21.41 34.87
C ASP A 111 0.25 20.38 35.98
N ILE A 112 -1.02 20.21 36.38
CA ILE A 112 -1.43 19.24 37.40
C ILE A 112 -1.32 17.81 36.86
N MET A 113 -1.69 17.58 35.60
CA MET A 113 -1.55 16.28 34.94
C MET A 113 -0.08 15.89 34.78
N LEU A 114 0.76 16.79 34.26
CA LEU A 114 2.21 16.55 34.16
C LEU A 114 2.86 16.39 35.54
N SER A 115 2.44 17.17 36.54
CA SER A 115 2.90 17.02 37.92
C SER A 115 2.50 15.67 38.52
N ARG A 116 1.29 15.16 38.23
CA ARG A 116 0.87 13.83 38.69
C ARG A 116 1.72 12.73 38.03
N PHE A 117 1.92 12.85 36.72
CA PHE A 117 2.79 11.94 35.96
C PHE A 117 4.24 11.93 36.49
N GLN A 118 4.75 13.07 36.95
CA GLN A 118 6.05 13.17 37.60
C GLN A 118 6.08 12.55 39.01
N ASN A 119 5.07 12.84 39.83
CA ASN A 119 5.05 12.47 41.24
C ASN A 119 4.69 10.99 41.50
N ARG A 120 3.95 10.34 40.59
CA ARG A 120 3.60 8.91 40.63
C ARG A 120 2.85 8.41 41.89
N ASP A 121 2.45 9.32 42.78
CA ASP A 121 1.74 8.97 44.03
C ASP A 121 0.32 8.41 43.81
N GLU A 122 -0.31 8.81 42.70
CA GLU A 122 -1.64 8.39 42.24
C GLU A 122 -1.57 8.11 40.74
N ILE A 123 -1.99 6.91 40.32
CA ILE A 123 -2.15 6.56 38.90
C ILE A 123 -3.64 6.71 38.54
N ALA A 124 -3.91 7.43 37.46
CA ALA A 124 -5.24 7.68 36.94
C ALA A 124 -5.26 7.49 35.42
N ILE A 125 -6.45 7.31 34.85
CA ILE A 125 -6.64 7.45 33.40
C ILE A 125 -6.70 8.94 33.11
N GLU A 126 -5.67 9.46 32.48
CA GLU A 126 -5.59 10.87 32.09
C GLU A 126 -6.29 11.08 30.74
N GLU A 127 -6.82 12.28 30.50
CA GLU A 127 -7.37 12.68 29.19
C GLU A 127 -6.36 12.39 28.05
N ALA A 128 -5.09 12.74 28.27
CA ALA A 128 -3.99 12.30 27.44
C ALA A 128 -3.61 10.87 27.84
N MET A 129 -4.40 9.88 27.41
CA MET A 129 -4.27 8.47 27.82
C MET A 129 -2.88 7.85 27.61
N PHE A 130 -2.07 8.40 26.71
CA PHE A 130 -0.68 7.96 26.54
C PHE A 130 0.17 8.19 27.80
N LEU A 131 -0.16 9.16 28.67
CA LEU A 131 0.51 9.33 29.96
C LEU A 131 0.23 8.16 30.89
N THR A 132 -1.01 7.68 30.91
CA THR A 132 -1.38 6.47 31.66
C THR A 132 -0.64 5.25 31.11
N ALA A 133 -0.55 5.11 29.78
CA ALA A 133 0.22 4.03 29.14
C ALA A 133 1.72 4.09 29.49
N LEU A 134 2.32 5.29 29.48
CA LEU A 134 3.70 5.49 29.88
C LEU A 134 3.94 5.15 31.36
N GLU A 135 3.00 5.46 32.25
CA GLU A 135 3.13 5.07 33.67
C GLU A 135 3.02 3.55 33.88
N VAL A 136 2.17 2.86 33.10
CA VAL A 136 2.16 1.39 33.06
C VAL A 136 3.52 0.86 32.61
N ALA A 137 4.10 1.43 31.54
CA ALA A 137 5.43 1.06 31.07
C ALA A 137 6.53 1.32 32.13
N ARG A 138 6.48 2.44 32.87
CA ARG A 138 7.40 2.72 33.99
C ARG A 138 7.26 1.68 35.10
N THR A 139 6.03 1.26 35.40
CA THR A 139 5.78 0.24 36.43
C THR A 139 6.34 -1.12 36.00
N VAL A 140 6.25 -1.46 34.71
CA VAL A 140 6.90 -2.65 34.14
C VAL A 140 8.43 -2.56 34.25
N ALA A 141 9.01 -1.39 33.93
CA ALA A 141 10.44 -1.15 34.07
C ALA A 141 10.92 -1.22 35.54
N ASP A 142 10.14 -0.69 36.48
CA ASP A 142 10.40 -0.80 37.93
C ASP A 142 10.39 -2.27 38.38
N HIS A 143 9.42 -3.06 37.93
CA HIS A 143 9.31 -4.48 38.26
C HIS A 143 10.48 -5.29 37.69
N LYS A 144 10.83 -5.08 36.41
CA LYS A 144 11.97 -5.75 35.78
C LYS A 144 13.32 -5.29 36.34
N GLY A 145 13.38 -4.13 36.99
CA GLY A 145 14.61 -3.55 37.53
C GLY A 145 15.63 -3.13 36.45
N LYS A 146 15.18 -2.90 35.22
CA LYS A 146 16.00 -2.47 34.07
C LYS A 146 15.23 -1.51 33.18
N THR A 147 15.94 -0.59 32.53
CA THR A 147 15.36 0.36 31.58
C THR A 147 14.62 -0.37 30.46
N GLN A 148 13.42 0.10 30.10
CA GLN A 148 12.66 -0.43 28.96
C GLN A 148 12.69 0.56 27.81
N THR A 149 12.86 0.08 26.57
CA THR A 149 12.73 0.89 25.36
C THR A 149 11.26 0.92 24.95
N VAL A 150 10.69 2.12 24.81
CA VAL A 150 9.27 2.33 24.47
C VAL A 150 9.16 2.92 23.07
N TYR A 151 8.42 2.29 22.18
CA TYR A 151 8.05 2.89 20.89
C TYR A 151 6.60 3.35 20.91
N MET A 152 6.38 4.65 20.69
CA MET A 152 5.04 5.23 20.61
C MET A 152 4.60 5.31 19.15
N VAL A 153 3.63 4.48 18.77
CA VAL A 153 3.13 4.32 17.40
C VAL A 153 1.66 4.74 17.34
N GLY A 154 1.22 5.41 16.27
CA GLY A 154 -0.18 5.85 16.12
C GLY A 154 -0.50 7.14 16.88
N PHE A 155 0.51 7.97 17.13
CA PHE A 155 0.40 9.28 17.80
C PHE A 155 0.73 10.42 16.82
N ASP A 156 0.07 10.43 15.66
CA ASP A 156 0.43 11.35 14.56
C ASP A 156 -0.09 12.78 14.73
N PHE A 157 -1.00 13.04 15.67
CA PHE A 157 -1.54 14.37 15.96
C PHE A 157 -1.97 15.20 14.71
N THR A 158 -2.46 14.55 13.65
CA THR A 158 -2.93 15.20 12.41
C THR A 158 -4.46 15.25 12.38
N PRO A 159 -5.10 16.43 12.60
CA PRO A 159 -6.57 16.53 12.61
C PRO A 159 -7.24 16.19 11.27
N SER A 160 -6.47 16.19 10.17
CA SER A 160 -6.94 16.02 8.79
C SER A 160 -6.84 14.59 8.24
N GLU A 161 -6.16 13.67 8.93
CA GLU A 161 -5.83 12.35 8.37
C GLU A 161 -6.73 11.20 8.88
N GLY A 162 -7.65 11.48 9.79
CA GLY A 162 -8.60 10.47 10.31
C GLY A 162 -7.94 9.41 11.20
N ASN A 163 -8.76 8.50 11.74
CA ASN A 163 -8.27 7.34 12.51
C ASN A 163 -7.81 6.22 11.54
N ALA A 164 -6.95 5.33 12.03
CA ALA A 164 -6.49 4.11 11.35
C ALA A 164 -7.64 3.30 10.72
N ARG A 165 -7.40 2.73 9.53
CA ARG A 165 -8.43 2.15 8.64
C ARG A 165 -9.19 0.97 9.23
N ALA A 166 -8.62 0.30 10.24
CA ALA A 166 -9.25 -0.82 10.93
C ALA A 166 -10.40 -0.41 11.88
N ALA A 167 -10.54 0.88 12.22
CA ALA A 167 -11.63 1.39 13.04
C ALA A 167 -12.84 1.78 12.16
N ASN A 168 -13.57 0.79 11.63
CA ASN A 168 -14.81 1.09 10.90
C ASN A 168 -15.97 1.40 11.86
N THR A 169 -16.68 2.48 11.49
CA THR A 169 -17.85 3.13 12.09
C THR A 169 -17.68 3.81 13.45
N GLN A 170 -17.73 5.15 13.46
CA GLN A 170 -18.65 5.87 14.34
C GLN A 170 -19.04 7.26 13.80
N PHE A 171 -20.36 7.45 13.70
CA PHE A 171 -21.04 8.73 13.55
C PHE A 171 -20.78 9.60 14.78
N THR A 172 -20.32 10.84 14.59
CA THR A 172 -20.66 11.92 15.53
C THR A 172 -20.70 13.26 14.79
N PRO A 173 -21.84 13.98 14.81
CA PRO A 173 -22.01 15.24 14.12
C PRO A 173 -21.48 16.43 14.95
N GLN A 174 -20.90 17.40 14.25
CA GLN A 174 -20.54 18.76 14.68
C GLN A 174 -19.26 18.98 15.54
N LEU A 175 -18.55 20.07 15.18
CA LEU A 175 -17.44 20.77 15.87
C LEU A 175 -16.00 20.46 15.37
N THR A 176 -15.67 21.01 14.19
CA THR A 176 -14.33 20.97 13.55
C THR A 176 -13.27 21.87 14.20
N SER A 177 -13.63 22.82 15.07
CA SER A 177 -12.66 23.71 15.74
C SER A 177 -12.14 23.14 17.07
N HIS A 178 -12.97 22.43 17.84
CA HIS A 178 -12.56 21.86 19.14
C HIS A 178 -11.64 20.65 19.01
N ARG A 179 -11.82 19.80 17.97
CA ARG A 179 -10.92 18.66 17.71
C ARG A 179 -9.50 19.11 17.40
N LYS A 180 -9.31 20.19 16.63
CA LYS A 180 -7.98 20.70 16.30
C LYS A 180 -7.23 21.22 17.53
N ALA A 181 -7.91 21.98 18.39
CA ALA A 181 -7.34 22.46 19.65
C ALA A 181 -6.99 21.31 20.62
N GLY A 182 -7.83 20.27 20.69
CA GLY A 182 -7.54 19.08 21.51
C GLY A 182 -6.34 18.27 21.02
N VAL A 183 -6.17 18.14 19.69
CA VAL A 183 -5.03 17.45 19.09
C VAL A 183 -3.71 18.23 19.27
N GLU A 184 -3.73 19.56 19.07
CA GLU A 184 -2.56 20.42 19.30
C GLU A 184 -2.13 20.39 20.79
N LEU A 185 -3.10 20.34 21.70
CA LEU A 185 -2.82 20.21 23.13
C LEU A 185 -2.19 18.86 23.49
N GLN A 186 -2.73 17.75 22.97
CA GLN A 186 -2.14 16.43 23.19
C GLN A 186 -0.72 16.31 22.65
N GLN A 187 -0.43 16.93 21.50
CA GLN A 187 0.92 17.02 20.95
C GLN A 187 1.87 17.77 21.89
N TYR A 188 1.42 18.91 22.44
CA TYR A 188 2.19 19.68 23.41
C TYR A 188 2.49 18.88 24.69
N ILE A 189 1.49 18.18 25.22
CA ILE A 189 1.61 17.33 26.41
C ILE A 189 2.63 16.21 26.15
N LEU A 190 2.57 15.54 24.99
CA LEU A 190 3.51 14.48 24.67
C LEU A 190 4.95 14.99 24.67
N ARG A 191 5.21 16.13 24.02
CA ARG A 191 6.55 16.73 23.98
C ARG A 191 7.11 16.99 25.38
N ASN A 192 6.29 17.52 26.28
CA ASN A 192 6.70 17.76 27.67
C ASN A 192 6.90 16.45 28.44
N ALA A 193 6.07 15.43 28.19
CA ALA A 193 6.21 14.12 28.81
C ALA A 193 7.53 13.43 28.39
N LEU A 194 7.90 13.50 27.11
CA LEU A 194 9.18 12.97 26.62
C LEU A 194 10.36 13.63 27.33
N TYR A 195 10.33 14.96 27.49
CA TYR A 195 11.36 15.70 28.24
C TYR A 195 11.47 15.27 29.70
N VAL A 196 10.33 15.02 30.36
CA VAL A 196 10.29 14.53 31.75
C VAL A 196 10.88 13.11 31.88
N LEU A 197 10.83 12.32 30.81
CA LEU A 197 11.26 10.93 30.81
C LEU A 197 12.74 10.74 30.47
N GLU A 198 13.47 11.78 30.06
CA GLU A 198 14.90 11.69 29.72
C GLU A 198 15.75 11.07 30.85
N ASP A 199 15.42 11.36 32.11
CA ASP A 199 16.11 10.84 33.31
C ASP A 199 15.34 9.68 33.99
N SER A 200 14.40 9.05 33.28
CA SER A 200 13.58 7.96 33.80
C SER A 200 14.15 6.57 33.46
N ASN A 201 13.47 5.53 33.93
CA ASN A 201 13.74 4.14 33.55
C ASN A 201 13.07 3.73 32.23
N LEU A 202 12.67 4.68 31.40
CA LEU A 202 12.19 4.46 30.04
C LEU A 202 13.07 5.20 29.04
N ASP A 203 13.40 4.52 27.96
CA ASP A 203 13.99 5.08 26.75
C ASP A 203 12.88 5.20 25.69
N VAL A 204 12.25 6.38 25.59
CA VAL A 204 11.00 6.56 24.83
C VAL A 204 11.28 7.19 23.47
N HIS A 205 10.83 6.51 22.41
CA HIS A 205 10.98 6.91 21.01
C HIS A 205 9.59 7.15 20.41
N HIS A 206 9.31 8.38 20.00
CA HIS A 206 8.13 8.67 19.21
C HIS A 206 8.34 8.28 17.74
N VAL A 207 7.37 7.56 17.16
CA VAL A 207 7.42 7.06 15.78
C VAL A 207 6.47 7.87 14.91
N GLY A 208 7.01 8.65 13.98
CA GLY A 208 6.23 9.48 13.07
C GLY A 208 7.08 10.56 12.41
N THR A 209 6.46 11.66 12.02
CA THR A 209 7.11 12.73 11.22
C THR A 209 7.20 14.09 11.93
N HIS A 210 6.94 14.13 13.24
CA HIS A 210 7.01 15.36 14.04
C HIS A 210 8.44 15.76 14.40
N GLU A 211 8.63 17.02 14.82
CA GLU A 211 9.93 17.55 15.27
C GLU A 211 10.54 16.78 16.46
N PHE A 212 9.69 16.13 17.26
CA PHE A 212 10.08 15.30 18.42
C PHE A 212 10.08 13.80 18.10
N SER A 213 9.88 13.41 16.83
CA SER A 213 10.00 12.02 16.40
C SER A 213 11.47 11.66 16.24
N ASP A 214 11.91 10.62 16.95
CA ASP A 214 13.27 10.07 16.81
C ASP A 214 13.34 8.95 15.76
N LEU A 215 12.19 8.40 15.35
CA LEU A 215 12.09 7.35 14.36
C LEU A 215 10.94 7.59 13.39
N THR A 216 11.15 7.26 12.11
CA THR A 216 10.06 7.12 11.14
C THR A 216 9.46 5.71 11.22
N THR A 217 8.28 5.52 10.62
CA THR A 217 7.65 4.21 10.46
C THR A 217 8.55 3.22 9.72
N GLU A 218 9.27 3.70 8.70
CA GLU A 218 10.21 2.91 7.91
C GLU A 218 11.43 2.51 8.74
N ALA A 219 12.02 3.46 9.48
CA ALA A 219 13.18 3.20 10.33
C ALA A 219 12.83 2.20 11.46
N LEU A 220 11.62 2.32 12.03
CA LEU A 220 11.11 1.35 13.00
C LEU A 220 10.94 -0.03 12.37
N ASN A 221 10.31 -0.08 11.19
CA ASN A 221 10.12 -1.33 10.46
C ASN A 221 11.47 -1.98 10.16
N GLU A 222 12.44 -1.24 9.63
CA GLU A 222 13.81 -1.74 9.40
C GLU A 222 14.41 -2.31 10.68
N LYS A 223 14.32 -1.59 11.81
CA LYS A 223 14.84 -2.03 13.11
C LYS A 223 14.27 -3.39 13.55
N PHE A 224 12.96 -3.61 13.37
CA PHE A 224 12.32 -4.88 13.71
C PHE A 224 12.39 -5.93 12.59
N HIS A 225 12.65 -5.52 11.34
CA HIS A 225 13.03 -6.42 10.26
C HIS A 225 14.44 -7.00 10.47
N VAL A 226 15.34 -6.26 11.14
CA VAL A 226 16.71 -6.68 11.49
C VAL A 226 16.75 -7.70 12.66
N THR A 227 15.66 -7.88 13.41
CA THR A 227 15.64 -8.77 14.61
C THR A 227 14.91 -10.11 14.40
N VAL A 228 14.69 -10.53 13.16
CA VAL A 228 14.78 -11.97 12.87
C VAL A 228 16.27 -12.19 12.69
N LYS A 229 16.88 -13.14 13.43
CA LYS A 229 18.24 -13.61 13.11
C LYS A 229 18.31 -13.72 11.59
N GLU A 230 19.07 -12.82 10.96
CA GLU A 230 19.47 -13.01 9.59
C GLU A 230 19.95 -14.46 9.53
N GLN A 231 19.34 -15.25 8.64
CA GLN A 231 20.14 -16.25 7.95
C GLN A 231 21.42 -15.51 7.59
N GLU A 232 22.54 -16.00 8.12
CA GLU A 232 23.87 -15.45 7.91
C GLU A 232 23.91 -14.79 6.54
N LYS A 233 24.30 -13.50 6.50
CA LYS A 233 24.52 -12.78 5.25
C LYS A 233 25.03 -13.78 4.24
N LEU A 234 24.22 -13.95 3.19
CA LEU A 234 24.59 -14.58 1.94
C LEU A 234 26.08 -14.30 1.75
N SER A 235 26.86 -15.38 1.72
CA SER A 235 28.31 -15.32 1.68
C SER A 235 28.75 -14.42 0.51
N PRO A 236 30.00 -13.94 0.45
CA PRO A 236 30.48 -13.21 -0.73
C PRO A 236 30.30 -13.97 -2.06
N GLU A 237 29.97 -15.27 -2.03
CA GLU A 237 29.67 -16.12 -3.20
C GLU A 237 28.19 -16.01 -3.67
N ASP A 238 27.31 -15.41 -2.86
CA ASP A 238 25.87 -15.26 -3.13
C ASP A 238 25.50 -13.89 -3.73
N GLU A 239 26.49 -13.02 -4.03
CA GLU A 239 26.28 -11.74 -4.74
C GLU A 239 25.86 -11.92 -6.22
N ASP A 240 25.96 -13.15 -6.75
CA ASP A 240 25.61 -13.51 -8.14
C ASP A 240 24.23 -14.19 -8.28
N LEU A 241 23.26 -13.90 -7.39
CA LEU A 241 21.88 -14.38 -7.56
C LEU A 241 21.22 -13.69 -8.76
N GLU A 242 21.07 -14.44 -9.87
CA GLU A 242 20.29 -13.99 -11.02
C GLU A 242 18.79 -13.93 -10.67
N ILE A 243 18.28 -12.72 -10.48
CA ILE A 243 16.86 -12.46 -10.27
C ILE A 243 16.28 -11.89 -11.58
N PRO A 244 15.25 -12.52 -12.18
CA PRO A 244 14.62 -11.99 -13.39
C PRO A 244 14.01 -10.62 -13.09
N THR A 245 14.27 -9.63 -13.95
CA THR A 245 13.65 -8.31 -13.86
C THR A 245 12.31 -8.31 -14.58
N VAL A 246 11.25 -7.90 -13.88
CA VAL A 246 9.89 -7.80 -14.42
C VAL A 246 9.40 -6.38 -14.22
N GLU A 247 8.95 -5.75 -15.29
CA GLU A 247 8.38 -4.41 -15.26
C GLU A 247 6.89 -4.47 -14.90
N VAL A 248 6.46 -3.67 -13.94
CA VAL A 248 5.06 -3.56 -13.51
C VAL A 248 4.45 -2.28 -14.05
N THR A 249 3.40 -2.43 -14.85
CA THR A 249 2.63 -1.33 -15.43
C THR A 249 1.32 -1.13 -14.70
N ALA A 250 1.12 0.08 -14.15
CA ALA A 250 -0.15 0.57 -13.67
C ALA A 250 -0.97 1.16 -14.83
N GLU A 251 -1.97 0.43 -15.31
CA GLU A 251 -2.85 0.87 -16.40
C GLU A 251 -3.95 1.78 -15.87
N ILE A 252 -3.80 3.08 -16.09
CA ILE A 252 -4.76 4.10 -15.67
C ILE A 252 -6.01 4.08 -16.57
N THR A 253 -5.89 3.64 -17.82
CA THR A 253 -6.94 3.76 -18.84
C THR A 253 -7.33 5.23 -19.08
N THR A 254 -8.58 5.57 -18.77
CA THR A 254 -9.19 6.88 -18.71
C THR A 254 -9.73 7.19 -17.30
N ASN A 255 -9.24 6.49 -16.26
CA ASN A 255 -9.71 6.67 -14.88
C ASN A 255 -9.32 8.01 -14.25
N HIS A 256 -8.52 8.83 -14.96
CA HIS A 256 -8.29 10.23 -14.65
C HIS A 256 -9.47 11.14 -15.04
N PHE A 257 -10.40 10.67 -15.87
CA PHE A 257 -11.62 11.40 -16.25
C PHE A 257 -11.42 12.76 -16.93
N GLY A 258 -10.26 12.96 -17.57
CA GLY A 258 -9.84 14.26 -18.10
C GLY A 258 -9.43 15.29 -17.03
N ASP A 259 -9.33 14.88 -15.76
CA ASP A 259 -8.96 15.73 -14.63
C ASP A 259 -7.46 15.54 -14.29
N LEU A 260 -6.69 16.63 -14.37
CA LEU A 260 -5.24 16.61 -14.11
C LEU A 260 -4.88 16.39 -12.64
N ASP A 261 -5.68 16.91 -11.70
CA ASP A 261 -5.46 16.67 -10.27
C ASP A 261 -5.69 15.19 -9.94
N ARG A 262 -6.67 14.58 -10.61
CA ARG A 262 -6.92 13.14 -10.48
C ARG A 262 -5.82 12.32 -11.14
N LEU A 263 -5.34 12.72 -12.32
CA LEU A 263 -4.20 12.10 -13.00
C LEU A 263 -2.96 12.12 -12.11
N GLU A 264 -2.66 13.26 -11.47
CA GLU A 264 -1.54 13.38 -10.55
C GLU A 264 -1.61 12.38 -9.40
N LYS A 265 -2.78 12.30 -8.75
CA LYS A 265 -3.01 11.35 -7.65
C LYS A 265 -2.82 9.90 -8.09
N LEU A 266 -3.31 9.54 -9.28
CA LEU A 266 -3.14 8.20 -9.86
C LEU A 266 -1.66 7.86 -10.06
N VAL A 267 -0.91 8.79 -10.67
CA VAL A 267 0.52 8.58 -10.97
C VAL A 267 1.35 8.49 -9.69
N ARG A 268 1.15 9.42 -8.73
CA ARG A 268 1.87 9.41 -7.45
C ARG A 268 1.58 8.15 -6.65
N ALA A 269 0.33 7.70 -6.59
CA ALA A 269 -0.04 6.49 -5.86
C ALA A 269 0.53 5.23 -6.54
N ALA A 270 0.50 5.15 -7.88
CA ALA A 270 1.13 4.06 -8.62
C ALA A 270 2.64 4.00 -8.39
N HIS A 271 3.32 5.15 -8.41
CA HIS A 271 4.74 5.26 -8.10
C HIS A 271 5.04 4.83 -6.65
N SER A 272 4.28 5.34 -5.67
CA SER A 272 4.44 4.99 -4.26
C SER A 272 4.23 3.50 -3.98
N ALA A 273 3.42 2.82 -4.79
CA ALA A 273 3.21 1.37 -4.71
C ALA A 273 4.33 0.54 -5.36
N GLY A 274 5.26 1.17 -6.09
CA GLY A 274 6.40 0.51 -6.72
C GLY A 274 6.20 0.08 -8.18
N ALA A 275 5.26 0.69 -8.91
CA ALA A 275 5.14 0.50 -10.35
C ALA A 275 6.34 1.11 -11.10
N ASP A 276 6.77 0.43 -12.17
CA ASP A 276 7.85 0.91 -13.05
C ASP A 276 7.31 1.83 -14.15
N TRP A 277 6.06 1.58 -14.56
CA TRP A 277 5.37 2.32 -15.61
C TRP A 277 3.95 2.71 -15.19
N VAL A 278 3.52 3.90 -15.60
CA VAL A 278 2.11 4.23 -15.74
C VAL A 278 1.71 4.20 -17.21
N LYS A 279 0.49 3.74 -17.49
CA LYS A 279 -0.05 3.75 -18.87
C LYS A 279 -1.39 4.45 -18.96
N VAL A 280 -1.52 5.29 -19.97
CA VAL A 280 -2.76 5.99 -20.34
C VAL A 280 -3.22 5.55 -21.74
N GLN A 281 -4.30 6.14 -22.25
CA GLN A 281 -4.80 5.85 -23.59
C GLN A 281 -4.96 7.13 -24.40
N LYS A 282 -4.72 7.03 -25.71
CA LYS A 282 -4.99 8.09 -26.68
C LYS A 282 -5.78 7.55 -27.86
N ARG A 283 -6.90 8.22 -28.15
CA ARG A 283 -7.64 8.04 -29.40
C ARG A 283 -8.13 9.38 -29.96
N ASP A 284 -8.40 9.38 -31.25
CA ASP A 284 -9.17 10.41 -31.93
C ASP A 284 -10.62 9.93 -31.94
N VAL A 285 -11.50 10.64 -31.22
CA VAL A 285 -12.84 10.14 -30.90
C VAL A 285 -13.68 9.97 -32.15
N GLU A 286 -13.59 10.93 -33.07
CA GLU A 286 -14.29 11.01 -34.34
C GLU A 286 -13.82 9.96 -35.34
N HIS A 287 -12.53 9.64 -35.34
CA HIS A 287 -11.98 8.60 -36.20
C HIS A 287 -12.19 7.19 -35.63
N PHE A 288 -12.15 7.04 -34.30
CA PHE A 288 -12.23 5.72 -33.68
C PHE A 288 -13.66 5.17 -33.60
N TYR A 289 -14.66 6.04 -33.43
CA TYR A 289 -16.08 5.67 -33.29
C TYR A 289 -16.91 6.17 -34.47
N THR A 290 -17.99 5.45 -34.81
CA THR A 290 -18.92 5.95 -35.82
C THR A 290 -19.80 7.08 -35.25
N PRO A 291 -20.32 8.00 -36.10
CA PRO A 291 -21.24 9.04 -35.65
C PRO A 291 -22.46 8.48 -34.90
N GLU A 292 -22.97 7.32 -35.29
CA GLU A 292 -24.10 6.65 -34.62
C GLU A 292 -23.73 6.16 -33.22
N GLN A 293 -22.51 5.64 -33.03
CA GLN A 293 -22.02 5.25 -31.70
C GLN A 293 -21.86 6.47 -30.80
N LEU A 294 -21.31 7.57 -31.32
CA LEU A 294 -21.10 8.79 -30.56
C LEU A 294 -22.43 9.44 -30.15
N ALA A 295 -23.44 9.41 -31.03
CA ALA A 295 -24.77 9.94 -30.73
C ALA A 295 -25.61 9.06 -29.80
N ALA A 296 -25.17 7.84 -29.48
CA ALA A 296 -25.92 6.91 -28.65
C ALA A 296 -26.10 7.45 -27.21
N PRO A 297 -27.28 7.28 -26.59
CA PRO A 297 -27.50 7.72 -25.21
C PRO A 297 -26.54 7.03 -24.24
N TYR A 298 -25.90 7.82 -23.38
CA TYR A 298 -24.99 7.32 -22.36
C TYR A 298 -25.11 8.17 -21.09
N LYS A 299 -25.25 7.51 -19.94
CA LYS A 299 -25.42 8.20 -18.65
C LYS A 299 -24.06 8.48 -18.04
N SER A 300 -23.61 9.73 -18.10
CA SER A 300 -22.35 10.19 -17.48
C SER A 300 -22.50 11.60 -16.91
N PRO A 301 -21.60 12.08 -16.05
CA PRO A 301 -21.63 13.47 -15.57
C PRO A 301 -21.21 14.49 -16.66
N PHE A 302 -20.68 14.03 -17.79
CA PHE A 302 -20.08 14.87 -18.83
C PHE A 302 -21.03 15.17 -19.99
N GLY A 303 -22.21 14.56 -19.98
CA GLY A 303 -23.24 14.75 -20.99
C GLY A 303 -24.18 13.56 -21.08
N SER A 304 -24.95 13.54 -22.16
CA SER A 304 -26.03 12.57 -22.36
C SER A 304 -25.76 11.58 -23.50
N THR A 305 -24.67 11.78 -24.23
CA THR A 305 -24.25 10.92 -25.33
C THR A 305 -22.92 10.24 -25.02
N PHE A 306 -22.64 9.13 -25.71
CA PHE A 306 -21.35 8.45 -25.61
C PHE A 306 -20.21 9.33 -26.12
N GLY A 307 -20.47 10.19 -27.09
CA GLY A 307 -19.53 11.21 -27.56
C GLY A 307 -19.13 12.16 -26.45
N ASP A 308 -20.09 12.77 -25.74
CA ASP A 308 -19.81 13.68 -24.62
C ASP A 308 -18.87 13.04 -23.59
N TYR A 309 -19.17 11.78 -23.22
CA TYR A 309 -18.35 10.99 -22.33
C TYR A 309 -16.94 10.78 -22.90
N ARG A 310 -16.81 10.36 -24.16
CA ARG A 310 -15.50 10.07 -24.76
C ARG A 310 -14.63 11.31 -24.95
N HIS A 311 -15.19 12.44 -25.37
CA HIS A 311 -14.43 13.68 -25.53
C HIS A 311 -13.83 14.17 -24.21
N GLN A 312 -14.59 14.08 -23.10
CA GLN A 312 -14.08 14.49 -21.79
C GLN A 312 -12.89 13.64 -21.32
N LEU A 313 -12.85 12.36 -21.67
CA LEU A 313 -11.85 11.42 -21.16
C LEU A 313 -10.50 11.52 -21.86
N GLU A 314 -10.42 12.15 -23.03
CA GLU A 314 -9.16 12.24 -23.78
C GLU A 314 -8.25 13.31 -23.19
N LEU A 315 -6.99 12.95 -22.95
CA LEU A 315 -5.97 13.94 -22.65
C LEU A 315 -5.60 14.71 -23.92
N ASP A 316 -5.45 16.02 -23.75
CA ASP A 316 -4.92 16.91 -24.77
C ASP A 316 -3.40 17.10 -24.61
N LYS A 317 -2.82 18.01 -25.39
CA LYS A 317 -1.40 18.31 -25.35
C LYS A 317 -0.92 18.74 -23.96
N GLU A 318 -1.71 19.53 -23.25
CA GLU A 318 -1.33 20.03 -21.92
C GLU A 318 -1.36 18.89 -20.90
N GLY A 319 -2.36 18.00 -20.97
CA GLY A 319 -2.43 16.81 -20.13
C GLY A 319 -1.29 15.84 -20.33
N PHE A 320 -0.88 15.57 -21.57
CA PHE A 320 0.30 14.73 -21.84
C PHE A 320 1.61 15.38 -21.41
N LYS A 321 1.76 16.70 -21.61
CA LYS A 321 2.93 17.43 -21.12
C LYS A 321 3.03 17.38 -19.60
N PHE A 322 1.90 17.57 -18.90
CA PHE A 322 1.83 17.45 -17.45
C PHE A 322 2.23 16.05 -16.99
N LEU A 323 1.71 15.00 -17.63
CA LEU A 323 2.08 13.61 -17.34
C LEU A 323 3.59 13.37 -17.51
N ASP A 324 4.16 13.87 -18.60
CA ASP A 324 5.59 13.71 -18.91
C ASP A 324 6.49 14.43 -17.88
N GLU A 325 6.15 15.66 -17.49
CA GLU A 325 6.88 16.39 -16.45
C GLU A 325 6.75 15.71 -15.08
N LEU A 326 5.53 15.34 -14.67
CA LEU A 326 5.28 14.68 -13.39
C LEU A 326 6.03 13.35 -13.25
N THR A 327 6.03 12.53 -14.30
CA THR A 327 6.65 11.20 -14.27
C THR A 327 8.18 11.30 -14.25
N LYS A 328 8.76 12.27 -14.98
CA LYS A 328 10.20 12.61 -14.88
C LYS A 328 10.59 13.03 -13.46
N ASP A 329 9.81 13.89 -12.81
CA ASP A 329 10.08 14.36 -11.45
C ASP A 329 10.01 13.22 -10.42
N LEU A 330 9.11 12.26 -10.62
CA LEU A 330 8.94 11.09 -9.75
C LEU A 330 9.92 9.94 -10.04
N GLY A 331 10.60 9.95 -11.19
CA GLY A 331 11.44 8.83 -11.61
C GLY A 331 10.66 7.57 -12.01
N ILE A 332 9.38 7.70 -12.37
CA ILE A 332 8.57 6.64 -12.98
C ILE A 332 8.45 6.91 -14.48
N LYS A 333 8.29 5.87 -15.30
CA LYS A 333 8.13 6.04 -16.75
C LYS A 333 6.66 6.02 -17.14
N TRP A 334 6.34 6.52 -18.34
CA TRP A 334 4.99 6.42 -18.88
C TRP A 334 4.98 6.03 -20.34
N PHE A 335 3.86 5.45 -20.77
CA PHE A 335 3.55 5.19 -22.17
C PHE A 335 2.04 5.20 -22.42
N ALA A 336 1.61 5.06 -23.67
CA ALA A 336 0.20 5.11 -24.01
C ALA A 336 -0.23 3.95 -24.90
N SER A 337 -1.46 3.48 -24.66
CA SER A 337 -2.21 2.74 -25.68
C SER A 337 -2.66 3.73 -26.74
N VAL A 338 -2.20 3.53 -27.97
CA VAL A 338 -2.58 4.39 -29.10
C VAL A 338 -3.49 3.59 -30.02
N LEU A 339 -4.73 4.06 -30.17
CA LEU A 339 -5.81 3.23 -30.69
C LEU A 339 -6.09 3.44 -32.18
N ASP A 340 -5.51 4.48 -32.79
CA ASP A 340 -5.74 4.83 -34.18
C ASP A 340 -4.58 5.63 -34.79
N LYS A 341 -4.62 5.72 -36.13
CA LYS A 341 -3.60 6.35 -36.94
C LYS A 341 -3.44 7.86 -36.63
N PRO A 342 -4.49 8.70 -36.62
CA PRO A 342 -4.34 10.12 -36.28
C PRO A 342 -3.70 10.34 -34.91
N SER A 343 -4.11 9.55 -33.91
CA SER A 343 -3.51 9.59 -32.58
C SER A 343 -2.04 9.20 -32.60
N PHE A 344 -1.67 8.18 -33.36
CA PHE A 344 -0.27 7.76 -33.49
C PHE A 344 0.59 8.84 -34.13
N GLU A 345 0.15 9.42 -35.25
CA GLU A 345 0.87 10.51 -35.90
C GLU A 345 1.04 11.69 -34.95
N TRP A 346 -0.02 12.08 -34.25
CA TRP A 346 0.02 13.15 -33.25
C TRP A 346 1.00 12.87 -32.10
N MET A 347 0.97 11.66 -31.52
CA MET A 347 1.88 11.28 -30.42
C MET A 347 3.35 11.29 -30.87
N MET A 348 3.63 10.89 -32.12
CA MET A 348 4.99 10.92 -32.67
C MET A 348 5.46 12.35 -32.94
N GLU A 349 4.62 13.16 -33.57
CA GLU A 349 4.97 14.54 -33.96
C GLU A 349 5.12 15.47 -32.75
N GLU A 350 4.26 15.33 -31.74
CA GLU A 350 4.17 16.29 -30.64
C GLU A 350 4.96 15.87 -29.40
N LEU A 351 5.14 14.56 -29.16
CA LEU A 351 5.67 14.04 -27.90
C LEU A 351 6.86 13.09 -28.07
N ASP A 352 7.10 12.55 -29.28
CA ASP A 352 8.18 11.58 -29.56
C ASP A 352 8.26 10.44 -28.53
N ILE A 353 7.11 9.78 -28.27
CA ILE A 353 7.03 8.78 -27.19
C ILE A 353 7.87 7.52 -27.52
N PRO A 354 8.67 7.01 -26.56
CA PRO A 354 9.61 5.91 -26.81
C PRO A 354 8.99 4.52 -26.72
N LEU A 355 7.74 4.42 -26.28
CA LEU A 355 7.02 3.16 -26.10
C LEU A 355 5.54 3.35 -26.46
N VAL A 356 5.02 2.49 -27.33
CA VAL A 356 3.62 2.51 -27.76
C VAL A 356 2.97 1.17 -27.46
N LYS A 357 1.77 1.22 -26.88
CA LYS A 357 0.92 0.04 -26.68
C LYS A 357 -0.10 -0.09 -27.82
N LEU A 358 -0.16 -1.27 -28.42
CA LEU A 358 -1.21 -1.70 -29.34
C LEU A 358 -2.15 -2.66 -28.57
N PRO A 359 -3.31 -2.22 -28.09
CA PRO A 359 -4.20 -3.04 -27.25
C PRO A 359 -4.95 -4.10 -28.08
N SER A 360 -5.44 -5.15 -27.41
CA SER A 360 -6.18 -6.24 -28.08
C SER A 360 -7.47 -5.77 -28.76
N THR A 361 -8.05 -4.66 -28.30
CA THR A 361 -9.27 -4.07 -28.87
C THR A 361 -9.12 -3.63 -30.34
N ILE A 362 -7.89 -3.47 -30.82
CA ILE A 362 -7.59 -3.08 -32.21
C ILE A 362 -6.90 -4.19 -33.00
N SER A 363 -6.88 -5.43 -32.51
CA SER A 363 -6.19 -6.55 -33.18
C SER A 363 -6.67 -6.81 -34.61
N ARG A 364 -7.91 -6.42 -34.94
CA ARG A 364 -8.49 -6.54 -36.29
C ARG A 364 -8.20 -5.33 -37.20
N LYS A 365 -7.58 -4.26 -36.70
CA LYS A 365 -7.23 -3.07 -37.49
C LYS A 365 -5.86 -3.25 -38.15
N THR A 366 -5.69 -4.31 -38.96
CA THR A 366 -4.40 -4.70 -39.55
C THR A 366 -3.75 -3.57 -40.34
N ASP A 367 -4.50 -2.79 -41.11
CA ASP A 367 -3.96 -1.65 -41.88
C ASP A 367 -3.28 -0.60 -40.98
N TYR A 368 -3.83 -0.35 -39.79
CA TYR A 368 -3.24 0.57 -38.81
C TYR A 368 -2.00 -0.05 -38.15
N LEU A 369 -2.08 -1.33 -37.77
CA LEU A 369 -0.96 -2.04 -37.18
C LEU A 369 0.24 -2.12 -38.14
N GLU A 370 0.01 -2.39 -39.44
CA GLU A 370 1.03 -2.34 -40.49
C GLU A 370 1.59 -0.92 -40.70
N TYR A 371 0.75 0.10 -40.57
CA TYR A 371 1.20 1.49 -40.60
C TYR A 371 2.18 1.77 -39.47
N VAL A 372 1.86 1.38 -38.23
CA VAL A 372 2.77 1.52 -37.08
C VAL A 372 4.06 0.73 -37.32
N ALA A 373 3.96 -0.53 -37.77
CA ALA A 373 5.12 -1.38 -38.04
C ALA A 373 6.11 -0.78 -39.04
N ASN A 374 5.61 0.01 -40.01
CA ASN A 374 6.43 0.63 -41.06
C ASN A 374 7.00 2.00 -40.69
N ASN A 375 6.35 2.73 -39.78
CA ASN A 375 6.70 4.12 -39.46
C ASN A 375 7.28 4.29 -38.05
N TYR A 376 7.38 3.22 -37.27
CA TYR A 376 7.91 3.24 -35.91
C TYR A 376 8.93 2.13 -35.71
N THR A 377 10.16 2.47 -35.30
CA THR A 377 11.21 1.48 -35.01
C THR A 377 11.44 1.28 -33.51
N GLY A 378 10.82 2.10 -32.66
CA GLY A 378 10.96 1.98 -31.21
C GLY A 378 10.28 0.73 -30.65
N SER A 379 10.32 0.61 -29.33
CA SER A 379 9.74 -0.54 -28.63
C SER A 379 8.21 -0.49 -28.64
N LEU A 380 7.58 -1.65 -28.81
CA LEU A 380 6.12 -1.80 -28.82
C LEU A 380 5.66 -2.78 -27.75
N VAL A 381 4.48 -2.51 -27.17
CA VAL A 381 3.76 -3.43 -26.29
C VAL A 381 2.48 -3.88 -26.98
N ILE A 382 2.36 -5.16 -27.33
CA ILE A 382 1.26 -5.69 -28.15
C ILE A 382 0.49 -6.73 -27.34
N SER A 383 -0.84 -6.58 -27.23
CA SER A 383 -1.68 -7.52 -26.49
C SER A 383 -2.42 -8.43 -27.44
N THR A 384 -2.54 -9.71 -27.10
CA THR A 384 -3.04 -10.78 -27.96
C THR A 384 -4.39 -11.36 -27.51
N GLY A 385 -5.17 -10.59 -26.76
CA GLY A 385 -6.54 -10.98 -26.42
C GLY A 385 -7.44 -11.03 -27.66
N MET A 386 -8.37 -11.99 -27.69
CA MET A 386 -9.28 -12.21 -28.85
C MET A 386 -8.56 -12.50 -30.18
N THR A 387 -7.35 -13.06 -30.12
CA THR A 387 -6.57 -13.47 -31.29
C THR A 387 -6.16 -14.94 -31.19
N ASP A 388 -5.60 -15.47 -32.28
CA ASP A 388 -5.20 -16.87 -32.45
C ASP A 388 -3.72 -16.98 -32.89
N LYS A 389 -3.31 -18.18 -33.27
CA LYS A 389 -1.94 -18.49 -33.67
C LYS A 389 -1.58 -17.82 -35.00
N GLU A 390 -2.54 -17.72 -35.92
CA GLU A 390 -2.39 -17.06 -37.20
C GLU A 390 -2.08 -15.57 -37.02
N TYR A 391 -2.74 -14.91 -36.07
CA TYR A 391 -2.42 -13.53 -35.72
C TYR A 391 -1.03 -13.39 -35.08
N GLU A 392 -0.62 -14.33 -34.22
CA GLU A 392 0.74 -14.36 -33.66
C GLU A 392 1.81 -14.46 -34.77
N ASP A 393 1.62 -15.37 -35.74
CA ASP A 393 2.54 -15.50 -36.87
C ASP A 393 2.60 -14.21 -37.70
N TRP A 394 1.44 -13.64 -38.02
CA TRP A 394 1.35 -12.39 -38.74
C TRP A 394 2.02 -11.22 -38.01
N LEU A 395 1.90 -11.15 -36.67
CA LEU A 395 2.58 -10.13 -35.86
C LEU A 395 4.10 -10.22 -36.03
N LEU A 396 4.67 -11.42 -35.95
CA LEU A 396 6.12 -11.62 -36.06
C LEU A 396 6.64 -11.32 -37.47
N GLU A 397 5.84 -11.58 -38.50
CA GLU A 397 6.17 -11.25 -39.89
C GLU A 397 6.05 -9.75 -40.19
N THR A 398 5.12 -9.07 -39.52
CA THR A 398 4.82 -7.65 -39.75
C THR A 398 5.79 -6.75 -38.99
N PHE A 399 5.99 -7.02 -37.70
CA PHE A 399 6.77 -6.17 -36.79
C PHE A 399 8.24 -6.59 -36.75
N THR A 400 8.94 -6.41 -37.86
CA THR A 400 10.33 -6.87 -38.02
C THR A 400 11.39 -5.78 -37.82
N LYS A 401 10.98 -4.52 -37.73
CA LYS A 401 11.88 -3.34 -37.70
C LYS A 401 12.00 -2.71 -36.31
N GLN A 402 11.24 -3.22 -35.35
CA GLN A 402 11.17 -2.67 -34.00
C GLN A 402 12.36 -3.14 -33.17
N ASP A 403 12.72 -2.36 -32.15
CA ASP A 403 13.79 -2.74 -31.22
C ASP A 403 13.35 -3.90 -30.31
N THR A 404 12.17 -3.76 -29.71
CA THR A 404 11.61 -4.74 -28.77
C THR A 404 10.09 -4.86 -28.95
N LEU A 405 9.59 -6.09 -28.92
CA LEU A 405 8.17 -6.42 -28.85
C LEU A 405 7.86 -7.04 -27.48
N TYR A 406 7.21 -6.30 -26.60
CA TYR A 406 6.57 -6.86 -25.43
C TYR A 406 5.26 -7.53 -25.86
N LEU A 407 5.24 -8.86 -25.88
CA LEU A 407 4.09 -9.64 -26.32
C LEU A 407 3.28 -10.09 -25.10
N LEU A 408 2.17 -9.41 -24.87
CA LEU A 408 1.35 -9.57 -23.67
C LEU A 408 0.18 -10.51 -23.95
N HIS A 409 0.21 -11.69 -23.32
CA HIS A 409 -0.97 -12.52 -23.24
C HIS A 409 -2.04 -11.79 -22.43
N CYS A 410 -3.29 -11.82 -22.88
CA CYS A 410 -4.43 -11.38 -22.10
C CYS A 410 -5.71 -12.07 -22.55
N ASN A 411 -6.69 -12.15 -21.65
CA ASN A 411 -8.05 -12.53 -22.00
C ASN A 411 -8.91 -11.25 -21.95
N SER A 412 -9.72 -10.98 -22.98
CA SER A 412 -10.52 -9.75 -23.06
C SER A 412 -11.86 -9.84 -22.30
N ALA A 413 -11.89 -10.61 -21.22
CA ALA A 413 -12.99 -10.67 -20.26
C ALA A 413 -12.67 -9.81 -19.03
N TYR A 414 -13.66 -9.05 -18.55
CA TYR A 414 -13.50 -8.08 -17.46
C TYR A 414 -14.61 -8.30 -16.41
N PRO A 415 -14.39 -9.11 -15.35
CA PRO A 415 -13.16 -9.84 -15.02
C PRO A 415 -12.94 -11.10 -15.87
N THR A 416 -11.68 -11.52 -15.98
CA THR A 416 -11.30 -12.81 -16.54
C THR A 416 -11.48 -13.90 -15.48
N PRO A 417 -12.27 -14.95 -15.73
CA PRO A 417 -12.35 -16.12 -14.84
C PRO A 417 -11.01 -16.84 -14.73
N ASP A 418 -10.71 -17.40 -13.56
CA ASP A 418 -9.42 -18.05 -13.26
C ASP A 418 -9.06 -19.13 -14.29
N GLU A 419 -10.02 -19.97 -14.67
CA GLU A 419 -9.87 -21.04 -15.67
C GLU A 419 -9.56 -20.54 -17.08
N HIS A 420 -9.77 -19.25 -17.36
CA HIS A 420 -9.54 -18.61 -18.65
C HIS A 420 -8.27 -17.74 -18.69
N THR A 421 -7.57 -17.60 -17.57
CA THR A 421 -6.31 -16.84 -17.48
C THR A 421 -5.23 -17.38 -18.41
N ASN A 422 -5.11 -18.71 -18.53
CA ASN A 422 -4.23 -19.40 -19.49
C ASN A 422 -2.76 -18.94 -19.45
N ILE A 423 -2.17 -18.85 -18.26
CA ILE A 423 -0.75 -18.45 -18.08
C ILE A 423 0.26 -19.33 -18.86
N GLY A 424 -0.14 -20.53 -19.29
CA GLY A 424 0.64 -21.34 -20.23
C GLY A 424 0.97 -20.64 -21.55
N VAL A 425 0.19 -19.65 -21.99
CA VAL A 425 0.49 -18.84 -23.18
C VAL A 425 1.69 -17.91 -22.94
N VAL A 426 1.87 -17.39 -21.72
CA VAL A 426 3.07 -16.60 -21.37
C VAL A 426 4.34 -17.47 -21.49
N ARG A 427 4.26 -18.74 -21.07
CA ARG A 427 5.33 -19.73 -21.23
C ARG A 427 5.66 -19.98 -22.71
N HIS A 428 4.62 -20.10 -23.54
CA HIS A 428 4.78 -20.21 -25.00
C HIS A 428 5.50 -18.98 -25.56
N TYR A 429 5.13 -17.77 -25.14
CA TYR A 429 5.83 -16.55 -25.55
C TYR A 429 7.29 -16.49 -25.07
N ALA A 430 7.62 -17.02 -23.88
CA ALA A 430 9.00 -17.15 -23.43
C ALA A 430 9.81 -18.09 -24.34
N GLN A 431 9.26 -19.25 -24.70
CA GLN A 431 9.91 -20.17 -25.65
C GLN A 431 10.05 -19.56 -27.04
N LEU A 432 9.04 -18.80 -27.49
CA LEU A 432 9.10 -18.05 -28.73
C LEU A 432 10.21 -17.00 -28.69
N ALA A 433 10.35 -16.26 -27.58
CA ALA A 433 11.42 -15.27 -27.42
C ALA A 433 12.81 -15.90 -27.52
N GLU A 434 13.04 -17.06 -26.91
CA GLU A 434 14.29 -17.82 -27.06
C GLU A 434 14.57 -18.20 -28.52
N GLN A 435 13.55 -18.64 -29.25
CA GLN A 435 13.69 -19.00 -30.67
C GLN A 435 14.00 -17.77 -31.54
N GLN A 436 13.38 -16.62 -31.24
CA GLN A 436 13.59 -15.37 -31.97
C GLN A 436 14.93 -14.71 -31.65
N ALA A 437 15.51 -14.95 -30.46
CA ALA A 437 16.78 -14.36 -30.05
C ALA A 437 17.97 -14.71 -30.99
N SER A 438 17.86 -15.80 -31.74
CA SER A 438 18.87 -16.22 -32.73
C SER A 438 18.65 -15.70 -34.16
N LYS A 439 17.54 -15.00 -34.40
CA LYS A 439 17.12 -14.52 -35.73
C LYS A 439 17.28 -12.99 -35.84
N PRO A 440 17.46 -12.46 -37.07
CA PRO A 440 17.36 -11.02 -37.27
C PRO A 440 15.90 -10.56 -37.05
N GLY A 441 15.71 -9.55 -36.23
CA GLY A 441 14.39 -9.03 -35.88
C GLY A 441 14.38 -8.37 -34.49
N PRO A 442 13.20 -7.99 -33.97
CA PRO A 442 13.08 -7.41 -32.65
C PRO A 442 13.42 -8.42 -31.55
N ARG A 443 13.88 -7.90 -30.40
CA ARG A 443 13.85 -8.66 -29.16
C ARG A 443 12.40 -8.91 -28.76
N VAL A 444 12.01 -10.15 -28.51
CA VAL A 444 10.68 -10.46 -27.95
C VAL A 444 10.78 -10.55 -26.43
N VAL A 445 9.89 -9.86 -25.73
CA VAL A 445 9.76 -9.94 -24.26
C VAL A 445 8.35 -10.46 -23.94
N PRO A 446 8.22 -11.63 -23.31
CA PRO A 446 6.90 -12.14 -22.91
C PRO A 446 6.28 -11.25 -21.84
N GLY A 447 4.96 -11.13 -21.83
CA GLY A 447 4.26 -10.39 -20.78
C GLY A 447 2.84 -10.86 -20.53
N TYR A 448 2.20 -10.26 -19.54
CA TYR A 448 0.81 -10.54 -19.18
C TYR A 448 0.04 -9.25 -18.90
N SER A 449 -1.08 -9.05 -19.58
CA SER A 449 -2.03 -7.97 -19.28
C SER A 449 -3.24 -8.59 -18.57
N SER A 450 -3.39 -8.22 -17.30
CA SER A 450 -4.27 -8.87 -16.33
C SER A 450 -5.62 -8.17 -16.25
N HIS A 451 -6.69 -8.97 -16.37
CA HIS A 451 -8.07 -8.57 -16.10
C HIS A 451 -8.77 -9.52 -15.11
N ASP A 452 -8.03 -10.46 -14.53
CA ASP A 452 -8.43 -11.34 -13.43
C ASP A 452 -8.44 -10.60 -12.09
N PHE A 453 -8.90 -11.26 -11.02
CA PHE A 453 -8.87 -10.68 -9.67
C PHE A 453 -7.53 -10.91 -8.95
N GLY A 454 -7.09 -9.91 -8.20
CA GLY A 454 -5.89 -10.02 -7.36
C GLY A 454 -4.59 -10.10 -8.17
N TRP A 455 -3.60 -10.79 -7.62
CA TRP A 455 -2.22 -10.83 -8.12
C TRP A 455 -1.74 -12.21 -8.59
N MET A 456 -2.53 -13.26 -8.35
CA MET A 456 -2.08 -14.65 -8.54
C MET A 456 -1.68 -14.94 -9.99
N ALA A 457 -2.51 -14.54 -10.97
CA ALA A 457 -2.21 -14.80 -12.38
C ALA A 457 -0.95 -14.06 -12.84
N SER A 458 -0.76 -12.80 -12.43
CA SER A 458 0.45 -12.03 -12.71
C SER A 458 1.70 -12.61 -12.05
N ALA A 459 1.62 -13.07 -10.80
CA ALA A 459 2.72 -13.77 -10.14
C ALA A 459 3.09 -15.09 -10.85
N LEU A 460 2.10 -15.84 -11.31
CA LEU A 460 2.33 -17.04 -12.12
C LEU A 460 2.91 -16.69 -13.51
N ALA A 461 2.55 -15.54 -14.08
CA ALA A 461 3.12 -15.06 -15.33
C ALA A 461 4.62 -14.79 -15.20
N VAL A 462 5.09 -14.27 -14.05
CA VAL A 462 6.53 -14.15 -13.75
C VAL A 462 7.20 -15.51 -13.83
N ALA A 463 6.64 -16.53 -13.18
CA ALA A 463 7.16 -17.91 -13.25
C ALA A 463 7.07 -18.54 -14.64
N ALA A 464 6.21 -18.02 -15.51
CA ALA A 464 6.12 -18.43 -16.91
C ALA A 464 7.09 -17.67 -17.83
N GLY A 465 7.87 -16.71 -17.33
CA GLY A 465 8.86 -15.95 -18.09
C GLY A 465 8.41 -14.56 -18.54
N ALA A 466 7.36 -13.99 -17.94
CA ALA A 466 6.98 -12.61 -18.20
C ALA A 466 8.08 -11.64 -17.78
N GLY A 467 8.49 -10.75 -18.68
CA GLY A 467 9.33 -9.58 -18.39
C GLY A 467 8.52 -8.29 -18.18
N MET A 468 7.21 -8.31 -18.45
CA MET A 468 6.29 -7.20 -18.14
C MET A 468 4.92 -7.74 -17.70
N VAL A 469 4.35 -7.12 -16.66
CA VAL A 469 2.96 -7.36 -16.24
C VAL A 469 2.20 -6.05 -16.16
N GLU A 470 0.92 -6.06 -16.54
CA GLU A 470 0.06 -4.88 -16.59
C GLU A 470 -1.23 -5.13 -15.81
N LYS A 471 -1.65 -4.17 -14.98
CA LYS A 471 -2.89 -4.23 -14.20
C LYS A 471 -3.62 -2.90 -14.20
N HIS A 472 -4.93 -2.93 -14.39
CA HIS A 472 -5.78 -1.73 -14.31
C HIS A 472 -5.79 -1.14 -12.89
N VAL A 473 -5.71 0.18 -12.77
CA VAL A 473 -5.72 0.91 -11.50
C VAL A 473 -6.73 2.06 -11.49
N LYS A 474 -7.18 2.46 -10.29
CA LYS A 474 -8.17 3.52 -10.08
C LYS A 474 -8.02 4.22 -8.73
N LEU A 475 -8.86 5.25 -8.49
CA LEU A 475 -9.01 5.89 -7.18
C LEU A 475 -10.48 5.86 -6.74
N GLY A 476 -10.80 5.00 -5.78
CA GLY A 476 -12.18 4.80 -5.33
C GLY A 476 -13.08 4.19 -6.41
N ASN A 477 -14.28 3.75 -6.01
CA ASN A 477 -15.30 3.31 -6.95
C ASN A 477 -16.05 4.51 -7.53
N THR A 478 -16.35 4.45 -8.82
CA THR A 478 -17.15 5.46 -9.53
C THR A 478 -18.21 4.75 -10.39
N GLU A 479 -19.48 4.81 -9.99
CA GLU A 479 -20.56 3.99 -10.58
C GLU A 479 -20.73 4.11 -12.10
N TRP A 480 -20.38 5.26 -12.68
CA TRP A 480 -20.49 5.52 -14.12
C TRP A 480 -19.19 5.22 -14.90
N ALA A 481 -18.09 4.96 -14.19
CA ALA A 481 -16.80 4.72 -14.83
C ALA A 481 -16.74 3.31 -15.42
N HIS A 482 -16.23 3.22 -16.64
CA HIS A 482 -16.06 1.94 -17.31
C HIS A 482 -14.86 1.17 -16.75
N PHE A 483 -14.94 -0.17 -16.68
CA PHE A 483 -13.89 -1.06 -16.16
C PHE A 483 -13.54 -0.91 -14.66
N ASP A 484 -14.34 -0.14 -13.91
CA ASP A 484 -14.11 0.10 -12.49
C ASP A 484 -14.06 -1.21 -11.67
N ALA A 485 -14.86 -2.21 -12.02
CA ALA A 485 -14.97 -3.46 -11.26
C ALA A 485 -13.71 -4.35 -11.24
N VAL A 486 -12.79 -4.17 -12.20
CA VAL A 486 -11.56 -4.99 -12.30
C VAL A 486 -10.29 -4.21 -11.97
N ALA A 487 -10.39 -2.88 -11.91
CA ALA A 487 -9.27 -2.02 -11.59
C ALA A 487 -8.98 -2.06 -10.08
N VAL A 488 -7.70 -2.12 -9.74
CA VAL A 488 -7.22 -2.16 -8.36
C VAL A 488 -7.21 -0.73 -7.80
N ASP A 489 -7.76 -0.56 -6.59
CA ASP A 489 -7.89 0.75 -5.97
C ASP A 489 -6.58 1.20 -5.31
N LEU A 490 -5.99 2.27 -5.85
CA LEU A 490 -4.76 2.91 -5.37
C LEU A 490 -4.94 3.69 -4.07
N THR A 491 -6.17 3.91 -3.61
CA THR A 491 -6.40 4.48 -2.27
C THR A 491 -6.21 3.45 -1.17
N THR A 492 -6.15 2.16 -1.53
CA THR A 492 -5.90 1.03 -0.64
C THR A 492 -4.54 0.40 -0.92
N ASP A 493 -4.10 -0.51 -0.06
CA ASP A 493 -2.84 -1.24 -0.26
C ASP A 493 -2.93 -2.32 -1.34
N ALA A 494 -4.10 -2.54 -1.94
CA ALA A 494 -4.31 -3.63 -2.89
C ALA A 494 -3.36 -3.60 -4.10
N PHE A 495 -2.98 -2.41 -4.60
CA PHE A 495 -2.00 -2.32 -5.69
C PHE A 495 -0.56 -2.51 -5.20
N LYS A 496 -0.25 -2.05 -3.99
CA LYS A 496 1.03 -2.34 -3.34
C LYS A 496 1.20 -3.84 -3.10
N GLU A 497 0.17 -4.52 -2.60
CA GLU A 497 0.15 -5.98 -2.45
C GLU A 497 0.35 -6.70 -3.78
N TYR A 498 -0.24 -6.18 -4.86
CA TYR A 498 -0.02 -6.69 -6.22
C TYR A 498 1.44 -6.55 -6.65
N VAL A 499 2.05 -5.38 -6.46
CA VAL A 499 3.47 -5.15 -6.77
C VAL A 499 4.36 -6.06 -5.92
N ASP A 500 4.15 -6.10 -4.61
CA ASP A 500 4.93 -6.90 -3.66
C ASP A 500 4.86 -8.40 -4.02
N ALA A 501 3.69 -8.90 -4.43
CA ALA A 501 3.52 -10.27 -4.89
C ALA A 501 4.32 -10.56 -6.17
N VAL A 502 4.32 -9.64 -7.14
CA VAL A 502 5.15 -9.75 -8.36
C VAL A 502 6.64 -9.74 -8.01
N ARG A 503 7.10 -8.81 -7.14
CA ARG A 503 8.50 -8.75 -6.69
C ARG A 503 8.93 -10.03 -5.99
N LYS A 504 8.07 -10.56 -5.11
CA LYS A 504 8.32 -11.81 -4.42
C LYS A 504 8.38 -13.00 -5.38
N ALA A 505 7.53 -13.01 -6.41
CA ALA A 505 7.59 -14.02 -7.46
C ALA A 505 8.93 -13.99 -8.22
N GLN A 506 9.49 -12.81 -8.51
CA GLN A 506 10.81 -12.69 -9.15
C GLN A 506 11.90 -13.41 -8.34
N ILE A 507 11.93 -13.19 -7.03
CA ILE A 507 12.88 -13.84 -6.11
C ILE A 507 12.68 -15.35 -6.10
N HIS A 508 11.44 -15.82 -6.02
CA HIS A 508 11.14 -17.26 -5.99
C HIS A 508 11.45 -17.98 -7.30
N VAL A 509 11.33 -17.30 -8.44
CA VAL A 509 11.67 -17.86 -9.74
C VAL A 509 13.18 -18.01 -9.87
N GLY A 510 13.95 -16.95 -9.56
CA GLY A 510 15.41 -16.98 -9.58
C GLY A 510 16.00 -17.44 -10.92
N SER A 511 17.15 -18.12 -10.87
CA SER A 511 17.85 -18.63 -12.06
C SER A 511 17.25 -19.95 -12.56
N THR A 512 17.30 -20.16 -13.89
CA THR A 512 16.95 -21.43 -14.53
C THR A 512 18.07 -22.47 -14.45
N GLU A 513 19.27 -22.09 -14.00
CA GLU A 513 20.41 -23.00 -13.85
C GLU A 513 20.38 -23.72 -12.49
N LYS A 514 20.32 -25.05 -12.49
CA LYS A 514 20.37 -25.83 -11.26
C LYS A 514 21.79 -25.81 -10.68
N LYS A 515 21.95 -25.03 -9.61
CA LYS A 515 23.17 -24.97 -8.78
C LYS A 515 22.90 -25.54 -7.40
N ILE A 516 23.98 -25.84 -6.68
CA ILE A 516 23.96 -26.07 -5.24
C ILE A 516 24.11 -24.70 -4.58
N THR A 517 23.13 -24.29 -3.80
CA THR A 517 23.17 -23.02 -3.06
C THR A 517 23.89 -23.20 -1.72
N ALA A 518 24.39 -22.11 -1.13
CA ALA A 518 25.02 -22.14 0.19
C ALA A 518 24.10 -22.70 1.30
N SER A 519 22.78 -22.53 1.12
CA SER A 519 21.75 -23.05 2.03
C SER A 519 21.51 -24.57 1.92
N GLU A 520 22.01 -25.22 0.87
CA GLU A 520 21.88 -26.66 0.68
C GLU A 520 22.93 -27.40 1.52
N HIS A 521 22.47 -28.36 2.33
CA HIS A 521 23.35 -29.25 3.09
C HIS A 521 22.94 -30.70 2.84
N HIS A 522 23.93 -31.57 2.62
CA HIS A 522 23.68 -32.99 2.61
C HIS A 522 23.35 -33.47 4.02
N LYS A 523 22.23 -34.17 4.15
CA LYS A 523 21.72 -34.67 5.43
C LYS A 523 22.46 -35.93 5.93
N TYR A 524 23.42 -36.45 5.15
CA TYR A 524 24.15 -37.69 5.40
C TYR A 524 25.63 -37.54 5.06
#